data_AF-A0A9P0CU99-F1
#
_entry.id   AF-A0A9P0CU99-F1
#
_cell.length_a   1.000
_cell.length_b   1.000
_cell.length_c   1.000
_cell.angle_alpha   90.00
_cell.angle_beta   90.00
_cell.angle_gamma   90.00
#
_symmetry.space_group_name_H-M   'P 1'
#
loop_
_entity.id
_entity.type
_entity.pdbx_description
1 polymer ?
#
loop_
_entity_poly.entity_id
_entity_poly.type
_entity_poly.pdbx_seq_one_letter_code
_entity_poly.pdbx_strand_id
1 'polypeptide(L)'
;MSKSNLLSPDISKLSVDQVTKLLADIDTIIFDCDGVLWIENKPIPGSVEAFNKLQSIGKRVVLLTNNSVKLRQEFLEKAKKMGYDIGMRDIISSAYLVALYLKNRNFDKKAYVIGSKGIINELELAGIRCLGYGPDPLQHSLTQTIEHFVPDPRVGAVIVGFDEHFCYTKLLKAASYLNNPSCIFLSTNTDESFKIHQSLIMPGTGSILRAVEAVANREAVIVGKPYSFLGEALKKQFNIDPNRTMLVGDRCNTDVQLGKNCRFQTLLVMSGAPNYLSEKTQPLDPTDIPNYSIEQLGNLLPFLPSTSK
;
A
#
# COMPACT_ATOMS: atom_id res chain seq x y z
N MET A 1 -21.67 -2.41 -32.93
CA MET A 1 -21.94 -2.91 -31.56
C MET A 1 -21.33 -1.90 -30.60
N SER A 2 -22.14 -1.35 -29.70
CA SER A 2 -21.80 -0.15 -28.90
C SER A 2 -20.64 -0.41 -27.94
N LYS A 3 -19.74 0.56 -27.82
CA LYS A 3 -18.73 0.65 -26.77
C LYS A 3 -19.43 0.89 -25.43
N SER A 4 -20.03 -0.15 -24.83
CA SER A 4 -20.31 -0.14 -23.40
C SER A 4 -18.98 -0.37 -22.68
N ASN A 5 -18.16 0.67 -22.61
CA ASN A 5 -17.06 0.71 -21.65
C ASN A 5 -17.69 0.42 -20.28
N LEU A 6 -17.34 -0.71 -19.68
CA LEU A 6 -17.79 -1.13 -18.36
C LEU A 6 -17.34 -0.08 -17.34
N LEU A 7 -18.13 0.98 -17.18
CA LEU A 7 -17.94 2.02 -16.19
C LEU A 7 -18.66 1.57 -14.93
N SER A 8 -17.92 1.45 -13.83
CA SER A 8 -18.50 1.26 -12.50
C SER A 8 -19.59 2.30 -12.24
N PRO A 9 -20.69 1.93 -11.56
CA PRO A 9 -21.73 2.87 -11.16
C PRO A 9 -21.13 4.06 -10.39
N ASP A 10 -21.36 5.25 -10.92
CA ASP A 10 -20.95 6.51 -10.29
C ASP A 10 -21.91 6.85 -9.14
N ILE A 11 -21.39 6.86 -7.90
CA ILE A 11 -22.19 7.12 -6.68
C ILE A 11 -22.89 8.47 -6.77
N SER A 12 -22.30 9.47 -7.43
CA SER A 12 -22.90 10.80 -7.55
C SER A 12 -24.21 10.81 -8.34
N LYS A 13 -24.47 9.76 -9.12
CA LYS A 13 -25.70 9.58 -9.93
C LYS A 13 -26.76 8.73 -9.22
N LEU A 14 -26.45 8.18 -8.05
CA LEU A 14 -27.40 7.42 -7.23
C LEU A 14 -28.25 8.36 -6.37
N SER A 15 -29.44 7.92 -5.98
CA SER A 15 -30.28 8.68 -5.04
C SER A 15 -29.69 8.67 -3.63
N VAL A 16 -30.07 9.66 -2.81
CA VAL A 16 -29.64 9.72 -1.41
C VAL A 16 -30.00 8.45 -0.64
N ASP A 17 -31.19 7.90 -0.88
CA ASP A 17 -31.64 6.66 -0.24
C ASP A 17 -30.79 5.45 -0.65
N GLN A 18 -30.37 5.36 -1.92
CA GLN A 18 -29.51 4.28 -2.41
C GLN A 18 -28.13 4.32 -1.75
N VAL A 19 -27.51 5.50 -1.69
CA VAL A 19 -26.19 5.66 -1.06
C VAL A 19 -26.28 5.46 0.45
N THR A 20 -27.33 5.97 1.09
CA THR A 20 -27.57 5.78 2.53
C THR A 20 -27.71 4.30 2.86
N LYS A 21 -28.49 3.54 2.07
CA LYS A 21 -28.64 2.10 2.25
C LYS A 21 -27.32 1.35 2.05
N LEU A 22 -26.58 1.69 0.99
CA LEU A 22 -25.24 1.13 0.75
C LEU A 22 -24.34 1.34 1.97
N LEU A 23 -24.27 2.57 2.49
CA LEU A 23 -23.44 2.87 3.65
C LEU A 23 -23.97 2.24 4.94
N ALA A 24 -25.28 2.00 5.10
CA ALA A 24 -25.84 1.30 6.25
C ALA A 24 -25.35 -0.16 6.36
N ASP A 25 -25.10 -0.81 5.23
CA ASP A 25 -24.60 -2.19 5.15
C ASP A 25 -23.08 -2.29 5.37
N ILE A 26 -22.37 -1.16 5.45
CA ILE A 26 -20.92 -1.11 5.66
C ILE A 26 -20.61 -0.69 7.10
N ASP A 27 -19.79 -1.48 7.81
CA ASP A 27 -19.30 -1.17 9.15
C ASP A 27 -17.89 -0.59 9.15
N THR A 28 -17.03 -1.10 8.25
CA THR A 28 -15.62 -0.71 8.16
C THR A 28 -15.31 -0.16 6.78
N ILE A 29 -14.65 0.99 6.74
CA ILE A 29 -14.17 1.61 5.51
C ILE A 29 -12.65 1.75 5.60
N ILE A 30 -11.97 1.11 4.66
CA ILE A 30 -10.52 1.15 4.53
C ILE A 30 -10.21 2.16 3.43
N PHE A 31 -9.33 3.11 3.70
CA PHE A 31 -8.93 4.15 2.77
C PHE A 31 -7.47 3.94 2.39
N ASP A 32 -7.19 3.94 1.09
CA ASP A 32 -5.86 4.35 0.65
C ASP A 32 -5.61 5.83 1.04
N CYS A 33 -4.34 6.23 1.01
CA CYS A 33 -3.90 7.53 1.48
C CYS A 33 -3.63 8.51 0.32
N ASP A 34 -2.56 8.26 -0.43
CA ASP A 34 -2.05 9.18 -1.46
C ASP A 34 -2.93 9.08 -2.72
N GLY A 35 -3.61 10.16 -3.09
CA GLY A 35 -4.59 10.16 -4.19
C GLY A 35 -6.04 9.96 -3.76
N VAL A 36 -6.28 9.58 -2.50
CA VAL A 36 -7.63 9.41 -1.92
C VAL A 36 -7.95 10.45 -0.86
N LEU A 37 -7.05 10.60 0.11
CA LEU A 37 -7.19 11.53 1.23
C LEU A 37 -6.35 12.79 1.02
N TRP A 38 -5.16 12.64 0.44
CA TRP A 38 -4.26 13.77 0.22
C TRP A 38 -3.38 13.55 -1.00
N ILE A 39 -2.83 14.65 -1.51
CA ILE A 39 -1.69 14.66 -2.42
C ILE A 39 -0.54 15.29 -1.66
N GLU A 40 0.52 14.52 -1.46
CA GLU A 40 1.65 14.91 -0.61
C GLU A 40 1.17 15.36 0.78
N ASN A 41 1.28 16.65 1.13
CA ASN A 41 0.88 17.20 2.43
C ASN A 41 -0.37 18.09 2.34
N LYS A 42 -1.15 17.96 1.26
CA LYS A 42 -2.37 18.74 1.04
C LYS A 42 -3.59 17.81 1.00
N PRO A 43 -4.59 17.99 1.86
CA PRO A 43 -5.84 17.25 1.77
C PRO A 43 -6.52 17.45 0.42
N ILE A 44 -7.13 16.39 -0.10
CA ILE A 44 -8.02 16.48 -1.25
C ILE A 44 -9.30 17.21 -0.81
N PRO A 45 -9.91 18.08 -1.63
CA PRO A 45 -11.11 18.82 -1.23
C PRO A 45 -12.22 17.91 -0.65
N GLY A 46 -12.73 18.28 0.53
CA GLY A 46 -13.79 17.55 1.23
C GLY A 46 -13.42 16.20 1.85
N SER A 47 -12.19 15.70 1.64
CA SER A 47 -11.76 14.38 2.13
C SER A 47 -11.73 14.29 3.66
N VAL A 48 -11.20 15.33 4.35
CA VAL A 48 -11.15 15.41 5.81
C VAL A 48 -12.55 15.38 6.42
N GLU A 49 -13.44 16.20 5.87
CA GLU A 49 -14.83 16.30 6.33
C GLU A 49 -15.56 14.96 6.13
N ALA A 50 -15.45 14.35 4.95
CA ALA A 50 -16.07 13.06 4.66
C ALA A 50 -15.53 11.94 5.57
N PHE A 51 -14.21 11.85 5.74
CA PHE A 51 -13.55 10.86 6.58
C PHE A 51 -14.00 10.96 8.05
N ASN A 52 -13.95 12.16 8.63
CA ASN A 52 -14.37 12.39 10.01
C ASN A 52 -15.88 12.19 10.17
N LYS A 53 -16.67 12.55 9.15
CA LYS A 53 -18.11 12.39 9.16
C LYS A 53 -18.53 10.92 9.16
N LEU A 54 -17.87 10.08 8.37
CA LEU A 54 -18.10 8.62 8.38
C LEU A 54 -17.85 8.03 9.76
N GLN A 55 -16.82 8.48 10.48
CA GLN A 55 -16.58 8.06 11.87
C GLN A 55 -17.69 8.52 12.82
N SER A 56 -18.14 9.77 12.70
CA SER A 56 -19.20 10.33 13.56
C SER A 56 -20.52 9.57 13.46
N ILE A 57 -20.79 8.89 12.33
CA ILE A 57 -21.98 8.07 12.11
C ILE A 57 -21.74 6.58 12.42
N GLY A 58 -20.66 6.29 13.16
CA GLY A 58 -20.36 4.96 13.70
C GLY A 58 -19.57 4.04 12.77
N LYS A 59 -19.03 4.53 11.64
CA LYS A 59 -18.16 3.70 10.79
C LYS A 59 -16.77 3.60 11.39
N ARG A 60 -16.20 2.40 11.38
CA ARG A 60 -14.76 2.23 11.59
C ARG A 60 -14.04 2.68 10.33
N VAL A 61 -13.03 3.53 10.49
CA VAL A 61 -12.17 3.92 9.37
C VAL A 61 -10.74 3.43 9.61
N VAL A 62 -10.09 2.95 8.55
CA VAL A 62 -8.71 2.45 8.59
C VAL A 62 -7.94 3.07 7.45
N LEU A 63 -6.73 3.56 7.72
CA LEU A 63 -5.77 3.99 6.71
C LEU A 63 -4.90 2.82 6.27
N LEU A 64 -4.76 2.64 4.96
CA LEU A 64 -4.00 1.55 4.37
C LEU A 64 -3.14 2.04 3.20
N THR A 65 -1.83 2.18 3.42
CA THR A 65 -0.91 2.70 2.42
C THR A 65 0.18 1.69 2.01
N ASN A 66 0.49 1.64 0.72
CA ASN A 66 1.65 0.92 0.19
C ASN A 66 2.97 1.69 0.41
N ASN A 67 2.92 2.92 0.91
CA ASN A 67 4.09 3.76 1.14
C ASN A 67 4.91 3.24 2.33
N SER A 68 6.11 2.74 2.03
CA SER A 68 7.05 2.18 3.01
C SER A 68 8.13 3.16 3.47
N VAL A 69 8.05 4.44 3.05
CA VAL A 69 9.10 5.44 3.32
C VAL A 69 9.05 5.92 4.77
N LYS A 70 7.86 5.93 5.37
CA LYS A 70 7.57 6.50 6.69
C LYS A 70 7.17 5.42 7.69
N LEU A 71 7.51 5.67 8.94
CA LEU A 71 6.98 4.96 10.11
C LEU A 71 5.48 5.26 10.26
N ARG A 72 4.67 4.34 10.80
CA ARG A 72 3.24 4.60 11.06
C ARG A 72 2.99 5.83 11.93
N GLN A 73 3.87 6.11 12.88
CA GLN A 73 3.81 7.30 13.73
C GLN A 73 3.93 8.60 12.91
N GLU A 74 4.78 8.62 11.88
CA GLU A 74 4.90 9.77 10.96
C GLU A 74 3.62 9.94 10.12
N PHE A 75 2.94 8.85 9.74
CA PHE A 75 1.63 8.94 9.08
C PHE A 75 0.54 9.45 10.02
N LEU A 76 0.55 9.05 11.29
CA LEU A 76 -0.38 9.56 12.31
C LEU A 76 -0.25 11.07 12.47
N GLU A 77 0.98 11.55 12.67
CA GLU A 77 1.28 12.98 12.81
C GLU A 77 0.88 13.77 11.58
N LYS A 78 1.20 13.25 10.39
CA LYS A 78 0.77 13.83 9.11
C LYS A 78 -0.76 13.94 9.02
N ALA A 79 -1.48 12.85 9.29
CA ALA A 79 -2.94 12.80 9.21
C ALA A 79 -3.59 13.77 10.21
N LYS A 80 -3.14 13.77 11.47
CA LYS A 80 -3.64 14.69 12.51
C LYS A 80 -3.38 16.15 12.16
N LYS A 81 -2.21 16.48 11.61
CA LYS A 81 -1.88 17.84 11.14
C LYS A 81 -2.82 18.32 10.03
N MET A 82 -3.33 17.40 9.21
CA MET A 82 -4.29 17.68 8.14
C MET A 82 -5.76 17.69 8.61
N GLY A 83 -6.03 17.38 9.89
CA GLY A 83 -7.37 17.39 10.47
C GLY A 83 -8.08 16.04 10.44
N TYR A 84 -7.42 14.95 10.05
CA TYR A 84 -7.99 13.61 10.12
C TYR A 84 -8.04 13.10 11.57
N ASP A 85 -9.22 12.72 12.04
CA ASP A 85 -9.36 12.09 13.33
C ASP A 85 -9.03 10.60 13.22
N ILE A 86 -7.79 10.20 13.46
CA ILE A 86 -7.36 8.80 13.33
C ILE A 86 -6.46 8.35 14.47
N GLY A 87 -6.58 7.10 14.89
CA GLY A 87 -5.72 6.49 15.91
C GLY A 87 -4.58 5.66 15.30
N MET A 88 -3.50 5.47 16.06
CA MET A 88 -2.36 4.65 15.63
C MET A 88 -2.75 3.20 15.25
N ARG A 89 -3.75 2.64 15.95
CA ARG A 89 -4.27 1.29 15.68
C ARG A 89 -4.89 1.18 14.29
N ASP A 90 -5.39 2.27 13.75
CA ASP A 90 -6.15 2.31 12.50
C ASP A 90 -5.27 2.68 11.31
N ILE A 91 -3.95 2.70 11.49
CA ILE A 91 -2.98 2.98 10.42
C ILE A 91 -2.19 1.72 10.10
N ILE A 92 -2.27 1.29 8.85
CA ILE A 92 -1.55 0.14 8.30
C ILE A 92 -0.69 0.64 7.13
N SER A 93 0.63 0.53 7.28
CA SER A 93 1.59 0.79 6.21
C SER A 93 2.26 -0.50 5.75
N SER A 94 2.71 -0.56 4.50
CA SER A 94 3.48 -1.70 4.00
C SER A 94 4.77 -1.96 4.79
N ALA A 95 5.42 -0.92 5.32
CA ALA A 95 6.56 -1.07 6.24
C ALA A 95 6.17 -1.82 7.53
N TYR A 96 5.05 -1.45 8.14
CA TYR A 96 4.53 -2.13 9.32
C TYR A 96 4.16 -3.60 9.02
N LEU A 97 3.57 -3.85 7.85
CA LEU A 97 3.18 -5.20 7.43
C LEU A 97 4.38 -6.14 7.30
N VAL A 98 5.54 -5.64 6.87
CA VAL A 98 6.78 -6.44 6.86
C VAL A 98 7.17 -6.86 8.28
N ALA A 99 7.20 -5.91 9.22
CA ALA A 99 7.55 -6.20 10.61
C ALA A 99 6.55 -7.18 11.25
N LEU A 100 5.25 -6.99 11.00
CA LEU A 100 4.19 -7.88 11.46
C LEU A 100 4.31 -9.29 10.85
N TYR A 101 4.63 -9.39 9.56
CA TYR A 101 4.82 -10.66 8.86
C TYR A 101 5.93 -11.51 9.50
N LEU A 102 7.08 -10.87 9.77
CA LEU A 102 8.24 -11.54 10.39
C LEU A 102 7.98 -11.88 11.86
N LYS A 103 7.35 -10.96 12.61
CA LYS A 103 6.98 -11.19 14.01
C LYS A 103 6.03 -12.38 14.16
N ASN A 104 5.01 -12.49 13.30
CA ASN A 104 4.07 -13.61 13.30
C ASN A 104 4.73 -14.97 12.97
N ARG A 105 5.96 -14.96 12.44
CA ARG A 105 6.75 -16.16 12.15
C ARG A 105 7.84 -16.43 13.18
N ASN A 106 7.84 -15.68 14.30
CA ASN A 106 8.88 -15.76 15.33
C ASN A 106 10.30 -15.60 14.75
N PHE A 107 10.45 -14.70 13.77
CA PHE A 107 11.73 -14.45 13.13
C PHE A 107 12.76 -13.92 14.13
N ASP A 108 13.90 -14.60 14.26
CA ASP A 108 14.96 -14.34 15.24
C ASP A 108 16.33 -13.97 14.60
N LYS A 109 16.37 -13.95 13.26
CA LYS A 109 17.53 -13.63 12.44
C LYS A 109 17.63 -12.12 12.14
N LYS A 110 18.56 -11.73 11.26
CA LYS A 110 18.67 -10.38 10.72
C LYS A 110 17.95 -10.27 9.38
N ALA A 111 17.40 -9.10 9.10
CA ALA A 111 16.86 -8.74 7.80
C ALA A 111 17.85 -7.85 7.01
N TYR A 112 18.09 -8.18 5.75
CA TYR A 112 18.73 -7.28 4.80
C TYR A 112 17.67 -6.48 4.06
N VAL A 113 17.76 -5.16 4.09
CA VAL A 113 16.73 -4.25 3.59
C VAL A 113 17.29 -3.46 2.42
N ILE A 114 16.69 -3.64 1.25
CA ILE A 114 16.74 -2.68 0.16
C ILE A 114 15.49 -1.81 0.34
N GLY A 115 15.64 -0.62 0.91
CA GLY A 115 14.48 0.16 1.30
C GLY A 115 14.78 1.41 2.11
N SER A 116 13.71 2.10 2.47
CA SER A 116 13.71 3.38 3.17
C SER A 116 13.71 3.23 4.70
N LYS A 117 13.95 4.35 5.41
CA LYS A 117 13.96 4.43 6.88
C LYS A 117 12.69 3.91 7.55
N GLY A 118 11.52 4.07 6.92
CA GLY A 118 10.25 3.60 7.48
C GLY A 118 10.24 2.09 7.74
N ILE A 119 10.83 1.30 6.84
CA ILE A 119 10.96 -0.15 7.01
C ILE A 119 11.88 -0.49 8.18
N ILE A 120 13.03 0.20 8.27
CA ILE A 120 14.01 0.01 9.34
C ILE A 120 13.37 0.30 10.70
N ASN A 121 12.72 1.44 10.84
CA ASN A 121 12.12 1.85 12.11
C ASN A 121 10.99 0.89 12.56
N GLU A 122 10.15 0.40 11.63
CA GLU A 122 9.12 -0.60 11.98
C GLU A 122 9.74 -1.95 12.39
N LEU A 123 10.82 -2.39 11.73
CA LEU A 123 11.54 -3.61 12.12
C LEU A 123 12.17 -3.47 13.52
N GLU A 124 12.83 -2.35 13.79
CA GLU A 124 13.45 -2.07 15.09
C GLU A 124 12.41 -2.02 16.23
N LEU A 125 11.27 -1.37 16.02
CA LEU A 125 10.16 -1.36 16.98
C LEU A 125 9.57 -2.76 17.22
N ALA A 126 9.68 -3.65 16.24
CA ALA A 126 9.31 -5.05 16.39
C ALA A 126 10.41 -5.93 17.02
N GLY A 127 11.57 -5.36 17.36
CA GLY A 127 12.72 -6.07 17.91
C GLY A 127 13.51 -6.86 16.86
N ILE A 128 13.32 -6.58 15.57
CA ILE A 128 13.98 -7.28 14.46
C ILE A 128 15.21 -6.49 14.05
N ARG A 129 16.37 -7.15 14.11
CA ARG A 129 17.64 -6.56 13.67
C ARG A 129 17.68 -6.47 12.15
N CYS A 130 18.16 -5.36 11.60
CA CYS A 130 18.30 -5.18 10.16
C CYS A 130 19.60 -4.47 9.76
N LEU A 131 19.92 -4.54 8.47
CA LEU A 131 21.01 -3.82 7.81
C LEU A 131 20.64 -3.51 6.34
N GLY A 132 21.46 -2.70 5.65
CA GLY A 132 21.30 -2.39 4.22
C GLY A 132 20.65 -1.05 3.89
N TYR A 133 20.17 -0.32 4.90
CA TYR A 133 19.66 1.05 4.73
C TYR A 133 20.75 2.06 4.38
N GLY A 134 20.39 3.07 3.59
CA GLY A 134 21.28 4.15 3.17
C GLY A 134 22.12 3.81 1.93
N PRO A 135 23.01 4.71 1.49
CA PRO A 135 23.88 4.47 0.36
C PRO A 135 24.83 3.28 0.57
N ASP A 136 25.00 2.47 -0.47
CA ASP A 136 25.97 1.38 -0.51
C ASP A 136 26.73 1.39 -1.86
N PRO A 137 27.39 2.52 -2.19
CA PRO A 137 28.06 2.66 -3.48
C PRO A 137 29.19 1.65 -3.62
N LEU A 138 29.48 1.27 -4.86
CA LEU A 138 30.63 0.43 -5.16
C LEU A 138 31.92 1.21 -4.80
N GLN A 139 32.63 0.80 -3.75
CA GLN A 139 33.82 1.52 -3.25
C GLN A 139 35.11 1.14 -4.01
N HIS A 140 35.14 -0.04 -4.61
CA HIS A 140 36.30 -0.60 -5.30
C HIS A 140 35.88 -1.17 -6.66
N SER A 141 36.79 -1.83 -7.38
CA SER A 141 36.35 -2.59 -8.57
C SER A 141 35.33 -3.67 -8.18
N LEU A 142 34.52 -4.10 -9.15
CA LEU A 142 33.58 -5.20 -8.94
C LEU A 142 34.30 -6.48 -8.49
N THR A 143 35.45 -6.79 -9.10
CA THR A 143 36.28 -7.94 -8.74
C THR A 143 36.68 -7.92 -7.27
N GLN A 144 37.22 -6.80 -6.79
CA GLN A 144 37.60 -6.64 -5.37
C GLN A 144 36.38 -6.75 -4.44
N THR A 145 35.24 -6.20 -4.86
CA THR A 145 34.00 -6.30 -4.08
C THR A 145 33.57 -7.76 -3.91
N ILE A 146 33.67 -8.57 -4.98
CA ILE A 146 33.34 -9.99 -4.96
C ILE A 146 34.32 -10.78 -4.08
N GLU A 147 35.62 -10.51 -4.18
CA GLU A 147 36.66 -11.20 -3.39
C GLU A 147 36.54 -10.94 -1.89
N HIS A 148 36.10 -9.74 -1.50
CA HIS A 148 36.00 -9.34 -0.09
C HIS A 148 34.62 -9.53 0.54
N PHE A 149 33.57 -9.71 -0.26
CA PHE A 149 32.22 -9.82 0.27
C PHE A 149 31.94 -11.23 0.82
N VAL A 150 31.79 -11.29 2.15
CA VAL A 150 31.30 -12.48 2.86
C VAL A 150 29.91 -12.19 3.40
N PRO A 151 28.85 -12.90 2.95
CA PRO A 151 27.50 -12.72 3.49
C PRO A 151 27.44 -12.99 5.00
N ASP A 152 26.79 -12.11 5.77
CA ASP A 152 26.53 -12.36 7.19
C ASP A 152 25.59 -13.58 7.35
N PRO A 153 26.03 -14.70 7.94
CA PRO A 153 25.24 -15.93 8.01
C PRO A 153 23.99 -15.79 8.90
N ARG A 154 23.89 -14.70 9.68
CA ARG A 154 22.72 -14.39 10.51
C ARG A 154 21.61 -13.71 9.71
N VAL A 155 21.82 -13.34 8.45
CA VAL A 155 20.76 -12.81 7.59
C VAL A 155 19.83 -13.95 7.18
N GLY A 156 18.56 -13.82 7.53
CA GLY A 156 17.52 -14.80 7.25
C GLY A 156 16.34 -14.25 6.46
N ALA A 157 16.37 -12.96 6.14
CA ALA A 157 15.35 -12.34 5.30
C ALA A 157 15.98 -11.25 4.42
N VAL A 158 15.46 -11.13 3.20
CA VAL A 158 15.67 -9.97 2.31
C VAL A 158 14.33 -9.29 2.09
N ILE A 159 14.29 -7.97 2.31
CA ILE A 159 13.10 -7.14 2.15
C ILE A 159 13.38 -6.10 1.08
N VAL A 160 12.49 -6.00 0.11
CA VAL A 160 12.56 -5.01 -0.97
C VAL A 160 11.40 -4.02 -0.83
N GLY A 161 11.74 -2.77 -0.59
CA GLY A 161 10.83 -1.62 -0.63
C GLY A 161 11.39 -0.52 -1.52
N PHE A 162 10.77 0.66 -1.46
CA PHE A 162 11.30 1.83 -2.15
C PHE A 162 12.64 2.23 -1.55
N ASP A 163 13.67 2.33 -2.39
CA ASP A 163 15.04 2.67 -2.02
C ASP A 163 15.65 3.60 -3.07
N GLU A 164 15.81 4.88 -2.72
CA GLU A 164 16.44 5.88 -3.60
C GLU A 164 17.95 5.63 -3.81
N HIS A 165 18.55 4.73 -3.01
CA HIS A 165 19.95 4.34 -3.12
C HIS A 165 20.12 2.94 -3.73
N PHE A 166 19.11 2.41 -4.41
CA PHE A 166 19.24 1.13 -5.09
C PHE A 166 20.40 1.16 -6.09
N CYS A 167 21.31 0.20 -5.94
CA CYS A 167 22.54 0.13 -6.71
C CYS A 167 22.97 -1.33 -6.91
N TYR A 168 23.98 -1.55 -7.76
CA TYR A 168 24.51 -2.88 -8.04
C TYR A 168 24.99 -3.61 -6.77
N THR A 169 25.68 -2.92 -5.85
CA THR A 169 26.17 -3.52 -4.60
C THR A 169 25.03 -4.09 -3.76
N LYS A 170 23.92 -3.36 -3.67
CA LYS A 170 22.73 -3.85 -2.94
C LYS A 170 22.11 -5.06 -3.61
N LEU A 171 22.00 -5.03 -4.94
CA LEU A 171 21.50 -6.16 -5.73
C LEU A 171 22.39 -7.41 -5.53
N LEU A 172 23.71 -7.27 -5.59
CA LEU A 172 24.67 -8.35 -5.34
C LEU A 172 24.50 -8.95 -3.94
N LYS A 173 24.39 -8.10 -2.92
CA LYS A 173 24.20 -8.55 -1.53
C LYS A 173 22.86 -9.28 -1.36
N ALA A 174 21.77 -8.72 -1.89
CA ALA A 174 20.45 -9.36 -1.86
C ALA A 174 20.46 -10.73 -2.56
N ALA A 175 21.01 -10.81 -3.78
CA ALA A 175 21.15 -12.06 -4.52
C ALA A 175 21.93 -13.11 -3.72
N SER A 176 23.03 -12.70 -3.09
CA SER A 176 23.86 -13.60 -2.28
C SER A 176 23.12 -14.14 -1.05
N TYR A 177 22.33 -13.31 -0.37
CA TYR A 177 21.49 -13.77 0.75
C TYR A 177 20.34 -14.65 0.28
N LEU A 178 19.72 -14.35 -0.87
CA LEU A 178 18.61 -15.10 -1.45
C LEU A 178 19.02 -16.43 -2.07
N ASN A 179 20.31 -16.63 -2.37
CA ASN A 179 20.86 -17.92 -2.78
C ASN A 179 20.65 -19.01 -1.71
N ASN A 180 20.44 -18.63 -0.44
CA ASN A 180 19.94 -19.55 0.57
C ASN A 180 18.41 -19.72 0.42
N PRO A 181 17.89 -20.91 0.06
CA PRO A 181 16.45 -21.11 -0.17
C PRO A 181 15.59 -20.91 1.08
N SER A 182 16.18 -21.01 2.28
CA SER A 182 15.49 -20.74 3.56
C SER A 182 15.42 -19.25 3.92
N CYS A 183 16.12 -18.38 3.19
CA CYS A 183 16.03 -16.94 3.37
C CYS A 183 14.64 -16.46 2.94
N ILE A 184 13.94 -15.76 3.85
CA ILE A 184 12.62 -15.20 3.57
C ILE A 184 12.79 -14.05 2.57
N PHE A 185 12.06 -14.09 1.46
CA PHE A 185 12.08 -13.02 0.48
C PHE A 185 10.76 -12.24 0.52
N LEU A 186 10.81 -10.97 0.90
CA LEU A 186 9.64 -10.10 1.04
C LEU A 186 9.74 -8.87 0.15
N SER A 187 8.58 -8.34 -0.24
CA SER A 187 8.49 -6.97 -0.75
C SER A 187 7.30 -6.23 -0.15
N THR A 188 7.48 -4.91 0.05
CA THR A 188 6.44 -4.05 0.63
C THR A 188 5.23 -3.88 -0.29
N ASN A 189 5.45 -3.79 -1.60
CA ASN A 189 4.41 -3.63 -2.63
C ASN A 189 5.01 -3.89 -4.03
N THR A 190 4.17 -3.88 -5.06
CA THR A 190 4.59 -4.08 -6.46
C THR A 190 4.38 -2.83 -7.33
N ASP A 191 4.30 -1.63 -6.75
CA ASP A 191 4.09 -0.40 -7.50
C ASP A 191 5.33 -0.11 -8.38
N GLU A 192 5.18 -0.23 -9.70
CA GLU A 192 6.32 -0.21 -10.63
C GLU A 192 6.89 1.19 -10.85
N SER A 193 6.02 2.20 -10.95
CA SER A 193 6.41 3.58 -11.18
C SER A 193 5.34 4.57 -10.71
N PHE A 194 5.75 5.83 -10.57
CA PHE A 194 4.88 6.96 -10.26
C PHE A 194 5.11 8.06 -11.30
N LYS A 195 4.04 8.51 -11.97
CA LYS A 195 4.09 9.68 -12.85
C LYS A 195 4.11 10.93 -11.99
N ILE A 196 5.22 11.67 -11.98
CA ILE A 196 5.36 12.91 -11.21
C ILE A 196 4.78 14.08 -12.04
N HIS A 197 5.15 14.15 -13.32
CA HIS A 197 4.53 15.02 -14.33
C HIS A 197 4.78 14.42 -15.73
N GLN A 198 4.32 15.09 -16.79
CA GLN A 198 4.25 14.53 -18.15
C GLN A 198 5.56 13.93 -18.69
N SER A 199 6.71 14.47 -18.31
CA SER A 199 8.03 14.05 -18.78
C SER A 199 8.87 13.32 -17.73
N LEU A 200 8.36 13.14 -16.50
CA LEU A 200 9.11 12.57 -15.39
C LEU A 200 8.37 11.41 -14.75
N ILE A 201 8.99 10.24 -14.84
CA ILE A 201 8.53 8.99 -14.21
C ILE A 201 9.54 8.64 -13.13
N MET A 202 9.05 8.49 -11.90
CA MET A 202 9.83 8.02 -10.78
C MET A 202 9.69 6.49 -10.68
N PRO A 203 10.80 5.72 -10.58
CA PRO A 203 10.76 4.29 -10.33
C PRO A 203 10.10 3.98 -8.98
N GLY A 204 9.28 2.93 -8.93
CA GLY A 204 8.67 2.44 -7.71
C GLY A 204 9.30 1.14 -7.20
N THR A 205 8.76 0.61 -6.11
CA THR A 205 9.27 -0.63 -5.48
C THR A 205 9.24 -1.81 -6.46
N GLY A 206 8.21 -1.91 -7.30
CA GLY A 206 8.07 -2.98 -8.27
C GLY A 206 9.24 -3.05 -9.26
N SER A 207 9.79 -1.91 -9.68
CA SER A 207 10.95 -1.89 -10.58
C SER A 207 12.21 -2.46 -9.92
N ILE A 208 12.44 -2.11 -8.66
CA ILE A 208 13.56 -2.63 -7.84
C ILE A 208 13.36 -4.12 -7.58
N LEU A 209 12.15 -4.51 -7.20
CA LEU A 209 11.78 -5.90 -6.95
C LEU A 209 12.08 -6.79 -8.15
N ARG A 210 11.68 -6.37 -9.36
CA ARG A 210 11.91 -7.16 -10.58
C ARG A 210 13.40 -7.40 -10.84
N ALA A 211 14.26 -6.43 -10.54
CA ALA A 211 15.70 -6.63 -10.65
C ALA A 211 16.21 -7.69 -9.64
N VAL A 212 15.69 -7.67 -8.41
CA VAL A 212 16.07 -8.65 -7.37
C VAL A 212 15.51 -10.05 -7.68
N GLU A 213 14.25 -10.16 -8.12
CA GLU A 213 13.63 -11.42 -8.51
C GLU A 213 14.37 -12.10 -9.66
N ALA A 214 14.79 -11.31 -10.67
CA ALA A 214 15.54 -11.82 -11.82
C ALA A 214 16.85 -12.51 -11.43
N VAL A 215 17.58 -11.98 -10.43
CA VAL A 215 18.83 -12.60 -9.95
C VAL A 215 18.59 -13.68 -8.90
N ALA A 216 17.50 -13.57 -8.12
CA ALA A 216 17.15 -14.55 -7.10
C ALA A 216 16.52 -15.83 -7.69
N ASN A 217 16.01 -15.78 -8.93
CA ASN A 217 15.28 -16.87 -9.59
C ASN A 217 14.09 -17.40 -8.78
N ARG A 218 13.45 -16.51 -8.01
CA ARG A 218 12.25 -16.79 -7.23
C ARG A 218 11.51 -15.49 -6.92
N GLU A 219 10.21 -15.58 -6.73
CA GLU A 219 9.35 -14.44 -6.42
C GLU A 219 9.39 -14.09 -4.93
N ALA A 220 9.23 -12.80 -4.63
CA ALA A 220 9.05 -12.35 -3.25
C ALA A 220 7.61 -12.56 -2.78
N VAL A 221 7.44 -12.78 -1.48
CA VAL A 221 6.12 -12.65 -0.86
C VAL A 221 5.82 -11.16 -0.69
N ILE A 222 4.75 -10.70 -1.34
CA ILE A 222 4.33 -9.31 -1.25
C ILE A 222 3.40 -9.14 -0.05
N VAL A 223 3.71 -8.19 0.84
CA VAL A 223 2.92 -7.97 2.06
C VAL A 223 1.86 -6.88 1.91
N GLY A 224 2.04 -5.93 0.99
CA GLY A 224 1.11 -4.84 0.73
C GLY A 224 -0.02 -5.21 -0.24
N LYS A 225 -0.74 -4.18 -0.70
CA LYS A 225 -1.80 -4.31 -1.71
C LYS A 225 -1.19 -4.80 -3.03
N PRO A 226 -1.84 -5.73 -3.78
CA PRO A 226 -3.19 -6.29 -3.58
C PRO A 226 -3.28 -7.63 -2.82
N TYR A 227 -2.27 -8.05 -2.07
CA TYR A 227 -2.12 -9.46 -1.67
C TYR A 227 -2.91 -9.85 -0.41
N SER A 228 -3.33 -11.12 -0.35
CA SER A 228 -4.27 -11.64 0.66
C SER A 228 -3.72 -11.69 2.09
N PHE A 229 -2.40 -11.74 2.28
CA PHE A 229 -1.79 -11.65 3.61
C PHE A 229 -2.29 -10.41 4.38
N LEU A 230 -2.43 -9.30 3.66
CA LEU A 230 -2.98 -8.05 4.20
C LEU A 230 -4.44 -8.22 4.63
N GLY A 231 -5.27 -8.87 3.81
CA GLY A 231 -6.67 -9.17 4.14
C GLY A 231 -6.80 -9.96 5.45
N GLU A 232 -5.96 -10.99 5.64
CA GLU A 232 -5.94 -11.78 6.87
C GLU A 232 -5.42 -10.99 8.08
N ALA A 233 -4.41 -10.14 7.88
CA ALA A 233 -3.93 -9.24 8.92
C ALA A 233 -5.01 -8.24 9.38
N LEU A 234 -5.76 -7.66 8.42
CA LEU A 234 -6.88 -6.75 8.68
C LEU A 234 -8.01 -7.46 9.43
N LYS A 235 -8.41 -8.66 8.99
CA LYS A 235 -9.41 -9.50 9.69
C LYS A 235 -9.01 -9.77 11.12
N LYS A 236 -7.77 -10.17 11.37
CA LYS A 236 -7.29 -10.48 12.72
C LYS A 236 -7.25 -9.25 13.62
N GLN A 237 -6.81 -8.10 13.10
CA GLN A 237 -6.63 -6.88 13.89
C GLN A 237 -7.95 -6.15 14.23
N PHE A 238 -8.90 -6.17 13.28
CA PHE A 238 -10.13 -5.38 13.36
C PHE A 238 -11.40 -6.23 13.49
N ASN A 239 -11.30 -7.56 13.38
CA ASN A 239 -12.47 -8.46 13.36
C ASN A 239 -13.51 -8.02 12.32
N ILE A 240 -13.05 -7.79 11.08
CA ILE A 240 -13.90 -7.29 9.99
C ILE A 240 -14.69 -8.44 9.32
N ASP A 241 -15.96 -8.17 9.04
CA ASP A 241 -16.75 -8.96 8.09
C ASP A 241 -16.47 -8.40 6.68
N PRO A 242 -15.91 -9.21 5.76
CA PRO A 242 -15.69 -8.80 4.38
C PRO A 242 -16.91 -8.20 3.68
N ASN A 243 -18.10 -8.76 3.90
CA ASN A 243 -19.32 -8.33 3.22
C ASN A 243 -19.80 -6.95 3.69
N ARG A 244 -19.37 -6.53 4.90
CA ARG A 244 -19.67 -5.23 5.51
C ARG A 244 -18.45 -4.31 5.52
N THR A 245 -17.48 -4.57 4.64
CA THR A 245 -16.26 -3.78 4.49
C THR A 245 -16.19 -3.15 3.11
N MET A 246 -15.83 -1.87 3.05
CA MET A 246 -15.56 -1.15 1.81
C MET A 246 -14.09 -0.70 1.76
N LEU A 247 -13.45 -0.84 0.61
CA LEU A 247 -12.13 -0.29 0.34
C LEU A 247 -12.25 0.86 -0.67
N VAL A 248 -11.78 2.04 -0.26
CA VAL A 248 -11.73 3.26 -1.06
C VAL A 248 -10.29 3.47 -1.54
N GLY A 249 -10.09 3.52 -2.86
CA GLY A 249 -8.77 3.59 -3.48
C GLY A 249 -8.77 4.38 -4.77
N ASP A 250 -7.60 4.74 -5.28
CA ASP A 250 -7.43 5.43 -6.57
C ASP A 250 -6.87 4.51 -7.67
N ARG A 251 -6.39 3.30 -7.32
CA ARG A 251 -5.76 2.36 -8.26
C ARG A 251 -6.50 1.04 -8.36
N CYS A 252 -6.76 0.60 -9.59
CA CYS A 252 -7.45 -0.66 -9.84
C CYS A 252 -6.57 -1.88 -9.52
N ASN A 253 -5.32 -1.88 -9.99
CA ASN A 253 -4.39 -3.00 -9.83
C ASN A 253 -3.90 -3.23 -8.38
N THR A 254 -4.09 -2.27 -7.48
CA THR A 254 -3.74 -2.39 -6.06
C THR A 254 -4.97 -2.36 -5.15
N ASP A 255 -5.73 -1.28 -5.13
CA ASP A 255 -6.81 -1.11 -4.16
C ASP A 255 -8.03 -1.93 -4.57
N VAL A 256 -8.53 -1.75 -5.80
CA VAL A 256 -9.69 -2.52 -6.26
C VAL A 256 -9.38 -4.00 -6.21
N GLN A 257 -8.20 -4.41 -6.69
CA GLN A 257 -7.77 -5.80 -6.63
C GLN A 257 -7.66 -6.35 -5.20
N LEU A 258 -7.14 -5.57 -4.24
CA LEU A 258 -7.16 -5.99 -2.82
C LEU A 258 -8.60 -6.22 -2.35
N GLY A 259 -9.49 -5.27 -2.64
CA GLY A 259 -10.88 -5.35 -2.23
C GLY A 259 -11.55 -6.60 -2.78
N LYS A 260 -11.35 -6.92 -4.06
CA LYS A 260 -11.85 -8.16 -4.68
C LYS A 260 -11.25 -9.41 -4.04
N ASN A 261 -9.93 -9.45 -3.86
CA ASN A 261 -9.23 -10.58 -3.22
C ASN A 261 -9.74 -10.84 -1.80
N CYS A 262 -10.16 -9.78 -1.09
CA CYS A 262 -10.70 -9.86 0.26
C CYS A 262 -12.23 -9.96 0.32
N ARG A 263 -12.93 -9.88 -0.82
CA ARG A 263 -14.41 -9.80 -0.94
C ARG A 263 -15.03 -8.56 -0.27
N PHE A 264 -14.30 -7.45 -0.26
CA PHE A 264 -14.81 -6.14 0.14
C PHE A 264 -15.57 -5.48 -1.01
N GLN A 265 -16.50 -4.58 -0.67
CA GLN A 265 -16.99 -3.60 -1.64
C GLN A 265 -15.85 -2.66 -2.04
N THR A 266 -15.79 -2.22 -3.29
CA THR A 266 -14.76 -1.29 -3.76
C THR A 266 -15.36 0.02 -4.28
N LEU A 267 -14.79 1.14 -3.82
CA LEU A 267 -15.11 2.48 -4.30
C LEU A 267 -13.83 3.11 -4.87
N LEU A 268 -13.81 3.33 -6.19
CA LEU A 268 -12.69 3.97 -6.87
C LEU A 268 -12.89 5.49 -6.91
N VAL A 269 -11.92 6.26 -6.42
CA VAL A 269 -11.90 7.72 -6.55
C VAL A 269 -11.07 8.15 -7.77
N MET A 270 -11.43 9.27 -8.42
CA MET A 270 -10.72 9.81 -9.59
C MET A 270 -9.67 10.88 -9.23
N SER A 271 -9.51 11.20 -7.95
CA SER A 271 -8.61 12.26 -7.45
C SER A 271 -7.11 11.90 -7.44
N GLY A 272 -6.77 10.63 -7.69
CA GLY A 272 -5.41 10.10 -7.62
C GLY A 272 -4.66 10.09 -8.95
N ALA A 273 -3.69 9.19 -9.08
CA ALA A 273 -2.85 9.10 -10.28
C ALA A 273 -3.72 8.94 -11.54
N PRO A 274 -3.33 9.54 -12.70
CA PRO A 274 -4.16 9.57 -13.90
C PRO A 274 -4.60 8.16 -14.28
N ASN A 275 -5.88 7.91 -14.07
CA ASN A 275 -6.69 6.73 -14.37
C ASN A 275 -5.90 5.56 -15.02
N TYR A 276 -5.65 4.50 -14.26
CA TYR A 276 -5.35 3.18 -14.82
C TYR A 276 -6.39 2.77 -15.89
N LEU A 277 -7.65 3.22 -15.73
CA LEU A 277 -8.73 3.09 -16.72
C LEU A 277 -8.45 3.80 -18.06
N SER A 278 -7.65 4.89 -18.05
CA SER A 278 -7.23 5.62 -19.24
C SER A 278 -5.95 5.07 -19.86
N GLU A 279 -5.17 4.28 -19.10
CA GLU A 279 -3.89 3.71 -19.54
C GLU A 279 -4.04 2.32 -20.16
N LYS A 280 -5.09 1.57 -19.83
CA LYS A 280 -5.40 0.30 -20.51
C LYS A 280 -6.05 0.58 -21.87
N THR A 281 -5.29 0.31 -22.94
CA THR A 281 -5.79 0.22 -24.32
C THR A 281 -6.64 -1.05 -24.58
N GLN A 282 -6.63 -1.98 -23.63
CA GLN A 282 -7.41 -3.22 -23.67
C GLN A 282 -8.60 -3.15 -22.69
N PRO A 283 -9.70 -3.88 -22.96
CA PRO A 283 -10.82 -3.97 -22.03
C PRO A 283 -10.34 -4.45 -20.65
N LEU A 284 -10.87 -3.85 -19.58
CA LEU A 284 -10.64 -4.37 -18.23
C LEU A 284 -11.26 -5.75 -18.12
N ASP A 285 -10.57 -6.65 -17.42
CA ASP A 285 -11.22 -7.89 -16.99
C ASP A 285 -12.42 -7.51 -16.11
N PRO A 286 -13.61 -8.11 -16.31
CA PRO A 286 -14.74 -7.93 -15.41
C PRO A 286 -14.38 -8.07 -13.92
N THR A 287 -13.36 -8.85 -13.57
CA THR A 287 -12.86 -8.97 -12.19
C THR A 287 -12.18 -7.70 -11.66
N ASP A 288 -11.64 -6.86 -12.54
CA ASP A 288 -10.91 -5.63 -12.19
C ASP A 288 -11.84 -4.42 -11.98
N ILE A 289 -13.14 -4.58 -12.26
CA ILE A 289 -14.09 -3.46 -12.25
C ILE A 289 -14.49 -3.14 -10.79
N PRO A 290 -14.31 -1.87 -10.34
CA PRO A 290 -14.76 -1.46 -9.01
C PRO A 290 -16.29 -1.58 -8.88
N ASN A 291 -16.78 -1.85 -7.67
CA ASN A 291 -18.23 -1.90 -7.42
C ASN A 291 -18.88 -0.53 -7.64
N TYR A 292 -18.16 0.54 -7.31
CA TYR A 292 -18.61 1.93 -7.43
C TYR A 292 -17.45 2.86 -7.78
N SER A 293 -17.77 4.02 -8.34
CA SER A 293 -16.81 5.11 -8.54
C SER A 293 -17.34 6.45 -8.04
N ILE A 294 -16.44 7.39 -7.76
CA ILE A 294 -16.78 8.77 -7.42
C ILE A 294 -15.60 9.69 -7.80
N GLU A 295 -15.85 10.97 -8.07
CA GLU A 295 -14.78 11.89 -8.48
C GLU A 295 -13.71 12.06 -7.38
N GLN A 296 -14.12 12.38 -6.17
CA GLN A 296 -13.25 12.47 -5.00
C GLN A 296 -14.05 12.15 -3.73
N LEU A 297 -13.36 11.82 -2.63
CA LEU A 297 -14.01 11.38 -1.39
C LEU A 297 -15.01 12.42 -0.85
N GLY A 298 -14.70 13.72 -1.00
CA GLY A 298 -15.57 14.81 -0.57
C GLY A 298 -16.96 14.81 -1.22
N ASN A 299 -17.12 14.22 -2.41
CA ASN A 299 -18.42 14.11 -3.06
C ASN A 299 -19.38 13.12 -2.36
N LEU A 300 -18.93 12.38 -1.34
CA LEU A 300 -19.83 11.60 -0.49
C LEU A 300 -20.63 12.48 0.49
N LEU A 301 -20.15 13.69 0.80
CA LEU A 301 -20.75 14.57 1.84
C LEU A 301 -22.26 14.81 1.68
N PRO A 302 -22.81 15.07 0.48
CA PRO A 302 -24.25 15.27 0.30
C PRO A 302 -25.12 14.06 0.68
N PHE A 303 -24.52 12.87 0.75
CA PHE A 303 -25.19 11.62 1.08
C PHE A 303 -25.04 11.23 2.55
N LEU A 304 -24.19 11.93 3.31
CA LEU A 304 -23.98 11.65 4.73
C LEU A 304 -25.01 12.43 5.55
N PRO A 305 -25.63 11.82 6.57
CA PRO A 305 -26.66 12.49 7.36
C PRO A 305 -26.06 13.68 8.09
N SER A 306 -26.82 14.77 8.26
CA SER A 306 -26.37 15.97 8.99
C SER A 306 -25.90 15.59 10.40
N THR A 307 -24.85 16.23 10.91
CA THR A 307 -24.44 16.01 12.31
C THR A 307 -25.51 16.68 13.16
N SER A 308 -26.28 15.92 13.93
CA SER A 308 -27.05 16.50 15.01
C SER A 308 -26.04 17.17 15.95
N LYS A 309 -26.16 18.50 16.09
CA LYS A 309 -25.43 19.26 17.11
C LYS A 309 -25.84 18.83 18.50
#